data_AF-A0A7C3JUA5-F1
#
_entry.id   AF-A0A7C3JUA5-F1
#
_cell.length_a   1.000
_cell.length_b   1.000
_cell.length_c   1.000
_cell.angle_alpha   90.00
_cell.angle_beta   90.00
_cell.angle_gamma   90.00
#
_symmetry.space_group_name_H-M   'P 1'
#
loop_
_entity.id
_entity.type
_entity.pdbx_description
1 polymer ?
#
loop_
_entity_poly.entity_id
_entity_poly.type
_entity_poly.pdbx_seq_one_letter_code
_entity_poly.pdbx_strand_id
1 'polypeptide(L)'
;MAEKKIPYELIEVDLKNKPKDLLELNPYAKVPVLVDNGGVIYESAIVNEYLEEKYPATPLLPADHLKRASVRIWVDFFNTRIHPTAGDIAHNRNADKATQHMKAHLETLDRELAGKKYIVDDYSLADITFIPFYTRRERYGVTIDDSFPNVKRWGETLIARPAVAVTL
;
A
#
# COMPACT_ATOMS: atom_id res chain seq x y z
N MET A 1 -10.74 4.51 -2.00
CA MET A 1 -11.87 5.03 -2.80
C MET A 1 -12.59 3.95 -3.59
N ALA A 2 -11.94 3.29 -4.57
CA ALA A 2 -12.59 2.32 -5.47
C ALA A 2 -13.33 1.17 -4.75
N GLU A 3 -12.68 0.48 -3.81
CA GLU A 3 -13.30 -0.62 -3.03
C GLU A 3 -14.57 -0.18 -2.28
N LYS A 4 -14.57 1.05 -1.77
CA LYS A 4 -15.69 1.64 -1.03
C LYS A 4 -16.69 2.38 -1.93
N LYS A 5 -16.46 2.43 -3.24
CA LYS A 5 -17.28 3.16 -4.23
C LYS A 5 -17.57 4.61 -3.85
N ILE A 6 -16.59 5.27 -3.22
CA ILE A 6 -16.70 6.66 -2.79
C ILE A 6 -16.52 7.55 -4.04
N PRO A 7 -17.43 8.49 -4.34
CA PRO A 7 -17.20 9.48 -5.38
C PRO A 7 -16.09 10.44 -4.95
N TYR A 8 -15.17 10.76 -5.85
CA TYR A 8 -14.08 11.69 -5.59
C TYR A 8 -13.70 12.44 -6.87
N GLU A 9 -13.14 13.63 -6.70
CA GLU A 9 -12.42 14.33 -7.74
C GLU A 9 -10.93 13.97 -7.62
N LEU A 10 -10.32 13.53 -8.73
CA LEU A 10 -8.88 13.27 -8.77
C LEU A 10 -8.16 14.51 -9.29
N ILE A 11 -7.33 15.10 -8.43
CA ILE A 11 -6.40 16.16 -8.84
C ILE A 11 -5.02 15.52 -8.97
N GLU A 12 -4.56 15.34 -10.21
CA GLU A 12 -3.23 14.81 -10.48
C GLU A 12 -2.15 15.87 -10.20
N VAL A 13 -1.06 15.43 -9.57
CA VAL A 13 0.08 16.29 -9.24
C VAL A 13 1.31 15.81 -9.98
N ASP A 14 1.93 16.70 -10.77
CA ASP A 14 3.25 16.44 -11.34
C ASP A 14 4.31 16.44 -10.22
N LEU A 15 4.87 15.26 -9.95
CA LEU A 15 5.88 15.08 -8.91
C LEU A 15 7.23 15.74 -9.24
N LYS A 16 7.50 16.06 -10.52
CA LYS A 16 8.70 16.80 -10.96
C LYS A 16 8.52 18.31 -10.86
N ASN A 17 7.29 18.79 -10.98
CA ASN A 17 6.93 20.20 -10.90
C ASN A 17 5.72 20.38 -9.97
N LYS A 18 5.96 20.19 -8.67
CA LYS A 18 4.89 20.21 -7.66
C LYS A 18 4.27 21.60 -7.57
N PRO A 19 2.93 21.71 -7.57
CA PRO A 19 2.27 22.99 -7.46
C PRO A 19 2.47 23.54 -6.03
N LYS A 20 2.48 24.88 -5.91
CA LYS A 20 2.83 25.56 -4.65
C LYS A 20 1.79 25.31 -3.56
N ASP A 21 0.53 25.23 -3.95
CA ASP A 21 -0.62 24.93 -3.09
C ASP A 21 -0.53 23.55 -2.41
N LEU A 22 0.22 22.58 -2.97
CA LEU A 22 0.46 21.30 -2.29
C LEU A 22 1.15 21.49 -0.94
N LEU A 23 2.05 22.47 -0.81
CA LEU A 23 2.71 22.78 0.46
C LEU A 23 1.74 23.39 1.49
N GLU A 24 0.71 24.09 1.01
CA GLU A 24 -0.34 24.65 1.87
C GLU A 24 -1.22 23.54 2.47
N LEU A 25 -1.41 22.45 1.71
CA LEU A 25 -2.18 21.28 2.14
C LEU A 25 -1.36 20.26 2.93
N ASN A 26 -0.11 20.02 2.51
CA ASN A 26 0.78 19.05 3.13
C ASN A 26 2.19 19.63 3.29
N PRO A 27 2.65 19.92 4.52
CA PRO A 27 3.97 20.49 4.77
C PRO A 27 5.12 19.57 4.32
N TYR A 28 4.87 18.27 4.11
CA TYR A 28 5.87 17.33 3.59
C TYR A 28 6.00 17.38 2.06
N ALA A 29 5.14 18.13 1.36
CA ALA A 29 5.06 18.17 -0.10
C ALA A 29 4.92 16.78 -0.73
N LYS A 30 4.16 15.88 -0.09
CA LYS A 30 3.93 14.50 -0.55
C LYS A 30 2.48 14.28 -0.94
N VAL A 31 2.27 13.26 -1.75
CA VAL A 31 0.94 12.72 -2.10
C VAL A 31 0.85 11.27 -1.60
N PRO A 32 -0.37 10.75 -1.35
CA PRO A 32 -1.68 11.40 -1.52
C PRO A 32 -1.99 12.43 -0.42
N VAL A 33 -2.90 13.36 -0.75
CA VAL A 33 -3.59 14.25 0.18
C VAL A 33 -5.08 14.10 -0.09
N LEU A 34 -5.88 14.00 0.97
CA LEU A 34 -7.34 14.00 0.92
C LEU A 34 -7.85 15.32 1.47
N VAL A 35 -8.71 16.00 0.70
CA VAL A 35 -9.48 17.15 1.17
C VAL A 35 -10.93 16.73 1.27
N ASP A 36 -11.56 16.94 2.43
CA ASP A 36 -12.93 16.53 2.70
C ASP A 36 -13.63 17.55 3.60
N ASN A 37 -14.65 18.24 3.06
CA ASN A 37 -15.39 19.32 3.74
C ASN A 37 -14.48 20.39 4.38
N GLY A 38 -13.39 20.76 3.71
CA GLY A 38 -12.40 21.73 4.19
C GLY A 38 -11.36 21.17 5.18
N GLY A 39 -11.50 19.92 5.61
CA GLY A 39 -10.45 19.21 6.33
C GLY A 39 -9.38 18.67 5.38
N VAL A 40 -8.12 18.63 5.83
CA VAL A 40 -6.98 18.13 5.05
C VAL A 40 -6.32 16.98 5.79
N ILE A 41 -6.13 15.85 5.11
CA ILE A 41 -5.54 14.64 5.66
C ILE A 41 -4.46 14.14 4.70
N TYR A 42 -3.28 13.86 5.21
CA TYR A 42 -2.14 13.33 4.46
C TYR A 42 -1.55 12.10 5.17
N GLU A 43 -0.59 11.44 4.53
CA GLU A 43 -0.13 10.07 4.81
C GLU A 43 -1.16 9.00 4.40
N SER A 44 -0.80 8.14 3.45
CA SER A 44 -1.73 7.20 2.81
C SER A 44 -2.41 6.24 3.80
N ALA A 45 -1.68 5.75 4.80
CA ALA A 45 -2.24 4.87 5.83
C ALA A 45 -3.29 5.61 6.69
N ILE A 46 -3.05 6.87 7.01
CA ILE A 46 -3.98 7.70 7.80
C ILE A 46 -5.21 8.08 6.97
N VAL A 47 -5.03 8.44 5.70
CA VAL A 47 -6.12 8.64 4.74
C VAL A 47 -7.01 7.38 4.67
N ASN A 48 -6.41 6.20 4.60
CA ASN A 48 -7.16 4.94 4.54
C ASN A 48 -7.95 4.64 5.83
N GLU A 49 -7.38 4.90 7.02
CA GLU A 49 -8.09 4.77 8.30
C GLU A 49 -9.28 5.75 8.39
N TYR A 50 -9.08 7.02 7.99
CA TYR A 50 -10.18 7.99 7.94
C TYR A 50 -11.33 7.53 7.03
N LEU A 51 -11.01 7.02 5.84
CA LEU A 51 -12.01 6.50 4.90
C LEU A 51 -12.69 5.22 5.41
N GLU A 52 -11.99 4.41 6.21
CA GLU A 52 -12.57 3.23 6.87
C GLU A 52 -13.63 3.66 7.90
N GLU A 53 -13.31 4.63 8.74
CA GLU A 53 -14.22 5.14 9.78
C GLU A 53 -15.42 5.88 9.19
N LYS A 54 -15.18 6.75 8.20
CA LYS A 54 -16.23 7.58 7.60
C LYS A 54 -17.20 6.78 6.71
N TYR A 55 -16.73 5.71 6.06
CA TYR A 55 -17.52 4.92 5.11
C TYR A 55 -17.51 3.42 5.48
N PRO A 56 -18.26 3.00 6.51
CA PRO A 56 -18.17 1.66 7.09
C PRO A 56 -18.91 0.56 6.29
N ALA A 57 -19.67 0.92 5.25
CA ALA A 57 -20.53 -0.02 4.52
C ALA A 57 -19.76 -1.18 3.85
N THR A 58 -18.53 -0.91 3.40
CA THR A 58 -17.58 -1.94 2.92
C THR A 58 -16.39 -1.95 3.87
N PRO A 59 -16.39 -2.78 4.93
CA PRO A 59 -15.31 -2.80 5.91
C PRO A 59 -14.03 -3.34 5.28
N LEU A 60 -12.92 -2.65 5.51
CA LEU A 60 -11.56 -3.06 5.13
C LEU A 60 -10.67 -3.28 6.35
N LEU A 61 -11.23 -3.15 7.55
CA LEU A 61 -10.68 -3.64 8.79
C LEU A 61 -11.61 -4.71 9.40
N PRO A 62 -11.05 -5.77 10.00
CA PRO A 62 -11.83 -6.74 10.76
C PRO A 62 -12.58 -6.07 11.93
N ALA A 63 -13.67 -6.69 12.38
CA ALA A 63 -14.37 -6.28 13.60
C ALA A 63 -13.56 -6.63 14.87
N ASP A 64 -12.85 -7.76 14.85
CA ASP A 64 -12.03 -8.22 15.97
C ASP A 64 -10.84 -7.28 16.24
N HIS A 65 -10.67 -6.89 17.50
CA HIS A 65 -9.66 -5.91 17.91
C HIS A 65 -8.22 -6.38 17.68
N LEU A 66 -7.94 -7.67 17.90
CA LEU A 66 -6.60 -8.22 17.69
C LEU A 66 -6.27 -8.30 16.20
N LYS A 67 -7.23 -8.72 15.37
CA LYS A 67 -7.06 -8.72 13.91
C LYS A 67 -6.90 -7.30 13.35
N ARG A 68 -7.59 -6.30 13.90
CA ARG A 68 -7.34 -4.89 13.57
C ARG A 68 -5.90 -4.48 13.87
N ALA A 69 -5.36 -4.90 15.02
CA ALA A 69 -3.95 -4.67 15.34
C ALA A 69 -3.02 -5.40 14.37
N SER A 70 -3.31 -6.66 14.00
CA SER A 70 -2.56 -7.39 12.99
C SER A 70 -2.54 -6.67 11.63
N VAL A 71 -3.68 -6.13 11.18
CA VAL A 71 -3.71 -5.33 9.94
C VAL A 71 -2.76 -4.14 10.02
N ARG A 72 -2.79 -3.39 11.13
CA ARG A 72 -1.92 -2.24 11.34
C ARG A 72 -0.44 -2.61 11.41
N ILE A 73 -0.09 -3.75 11.99
CA ILE A 73 1.27 -4.27 12.01
C ILE A 73 1.78 -4.52 10.59
N TRP A 74 0.94 -5.06 9.70
CA TRP A 74 1.34 -5.30 8.31
C TRP A 74 1.42 -4.03 7.47
N VAL A 75 0.55 -3.05 7.73
CA VAL A 75 0.67 -1.70 7.15
C VAL A 75 1.98 -1.04 7.61
N ASP A 76 2.33 -1.15 8.89
CA ASP A 76 3.60 -0.65 9.41
C ASP A 76 4.80 -1.39 8.81
N PHE A 77 4.74 -2.72 8.70
CA PHE A 77 5.78 -3.53 8.04
C PHE A 77 6.04 -3.03 6.61
N PHE A 78 4.98 -2.76 5.85
CA PHE A 78 5.13 -2.18 4.52
C PHE A 78 5.84 -0.81 4.57
N ASN A 79 5.33 0.11 5.39
CA ASN A 79 5.81 1.49 5.48
C ASN A 79 7.26 1.60 5.97
N THR A 80 7.68 0.71 6.88
CA THR A 80 8.99 0.77 7.54
C THR A 80 10.04 -0.17 6.94
N ARG A 81 9.61 -1.18 6.15
CA ARG A 81 10.51 -2.19 5.55
C ARG A 81 10.44 -2.18 4.04
N ILE A 82 9.31 -2.53 3.44
CA ILE A 82 9.19 -2.72 1.99
C ILE A 82 9.36 -1.39 1.24
N HIS A 83 8.58 -0.38 1.60
CA HIS A 83 8.56 0.90 0.90
C HIS A 83 9.92 1.62 0.89
N PRO A 84 10.62 1.83 2.03
CA PRO A 84 11.93 2.46 2.02
C PRO A 84 12.96 1.61 1.27
N THR A 85 12.94 0.29 1.43
CA THR A 85 13.88 -0.62 0.74
C THR A 85 13.69 -0.57 -0.78
N ALA A 86 12.44 -0.56 -1.26
CA ALA A 86 12.13 -0.36 -2.68
C ALA A 86 12.62 1.00 -3.18
N GLY A 87 12.49 2.04 -2.35
CA GLY A 87 13.05 3.37 -2.61
C GLY A 87 14.56 3.36 -2.72
N ASP A 88 15.27 2.66 -1.84
CA ASP A 88 16.73 2.55 -1.87
C ASP A 88 17.21 1.82 -3.13
N ILE A 89 16.54 0.75 -3.56
CA ILE A 89 16.86 0.07 -4.81
C ILE A 89 16.64 1.01 -6.01
N ALA A 90 15.46 1.64 -6.10
CA ALA A 90 15.11 2.50 -7.24
C ALA A 90 16.00 3.75 -7.38
N HIS A 91 16.60 4.22 -6.28
CA HIS A 91 17.52 5.37 -6.29
C HIS A 91 18.99 4.96 -6.16
N ASN A 92 19.30 3.67 -6.30
CA ASN A 92 20.65 3.10 -6.21
C ASN A 92 21.40 3.47 -4.91
N ARG A 93 20.70 3.48 -3.78
CA ARG A 93 21.26 3.77 -2.45
C ARG A 93 21.61 2.46 -1.76
N ASN A 94 22.90 2.10 -1.74
CA ASN A 94 23.34 0.80 -1.21
C ASN A 94 22.54 -0.39 -1.80
N ALA A 95 22.32 -0.38 -3.12
CA ALA A 95 21.36 -1.25 -3.79
C ALA A 95 21.57 -2.74 -3.52
N ASP A 96 22.81 -3.21 -3.40
CA ASP A 96 23.11 -4.62 -3.07
C ASP A 96 22.55 -5.01 -1.71
N LYS A 97 22.77 -4.18 -0.68
CA LYS A 97 22.24 -4.39 0.67
C LYS A 97 20.72 -4.26 0.69
N ALA A 98 20.17 -3.28 -0.03
CA ALA A 98 18.73 -3.11 -0.14
C ALA A 98 18.06 -4.31 -0.83
N THR A 99 18.69 -4.88 -1.86
CA THR A 99 18.21 -6.09 -2.55
C THR A 99 18.19 -7.30 -1.62
N GLN A 100 19.23 -7.48 -0.79
CA GLN A 100 19.26 -8.54 0.23
C GLN A 100 18.16 -8.36 1.28
N HIS A 101 17.94 -7.12 1.76
CA HIS A 101 16.85 -6.83 2.70
C HIS A 101 15.47 -7.08 2.06
N MET A 102 15.28 -6.63 0.82
CA MET A 102 14.03 -6.85 0.09
C MET A 102 13.73 -8.34 -0.02
N LYS A 103 14.72 -9.15 -0.38
CA LYS A 103 14.61 -10.62 -0.40
C LYS A 103 14.12 -11.15 0.95
N ALA A 104 14.77 -10.79 2.06
CA ALA A 104 14.38 -11.25 3.40
C ALA A 104 12.96 -10.80 3.81
N HIS A 105 12.54 -9.60 3.38
CA HIS A 105 11.18 -9.11 3.61
C HIS A 105 10.14 -9.90 2.79
N LEU A 106 10.44 -10.24 1.54
CA LEU A 106 9.58 -11.09 0.71
C LEU A 106 9.52 -12.52 1.25
N GLU A 107 10.63 -13.09 1.75
CA GLU A 107 10.64 -14.41 2.42
C GLU A 107 9.75 -14.42 3.67
N THR A 108 9.76 -13.33 4.43
CA THR A 108 8.88 -13.15 5.60
C THR A 108 7.42 -13.12 5.17
N LEU A 109 7.08 -12.31 4.16
CA LEU A 109 5.72 -12.20 3.66
C LEU A 109 5.22 -13.51 3.03
N ASP A 110 6.08 -14.23 2.30
CA ASP A 110 5.74 -15.51 1.67
C ASP A 110 5.36 -16.56 2.71
N ARG A 111 6.18 -16.71 3.76
CA ARG A 111 5.90 -17.61 4.88
C ARG A 111 4.58 -17.27 5.56
N GLU A 112 4.31 -15.98 5.76
CA GLU A 112 3.10 -15.52 6.44
C GLU A 112 1.83 -15.72 5.60
N LEU A 113 1.96 -15.73 4.26
CA LEU A 113 0.87 -16.00 3.32
C LEU A 113 0.64 -17.50 3.07
N ALA A 114 1.49 -18.38 3.62
CA ALA A 114 1.34 -19.82 3.45
C ALA A 114 -0.03 -20.29 3.96
N GLY A 115 -0.82 -20.90 3.06
CA GLY A 115 -2.18 -21.36 3.36
C GLY A 115 -3.23 -20.27 3.56
N LYS A 116 -2.88 -18.98 3.38
CA LYS A 116 -3.82 -17.85 3.55
C LYS A 116 -4.15 -17.19 2.23
N LYS A 117 -5.42 -16.86 2.01
CA LYS A 117 -5.82 -16.12 0.80
C LYS A 117 -5.34 -14.66 0.85
N TYR A 118 -5.49 -14.02 2.01
CA TYR A 118 -5.10 -12.65 2.34
C TYR A 118 -4.27 -12.62 3.63
N ILE A 119 -3.65 -11.48 3.95
CA ILE A 119 -2.71 -11.39 5.09
C ILE A 119 -3.40 -11.64 6.44
N VAL A 120 -4.60 -11.07 6.66
CA VAL A 120 -5.35 -11.16 7.93
C VAL A 120 -6.74 -11.72 7.67
N ASP A 121 -6.80 -13.01 7.34
CA ASP A 121 -7.99 -13.78 6.96
C ASP A 121 -8.68 -13.28 5.69
N ASP A 122 -9.42 -12.17 5.80
CA ASP A 122 -10.16 -11.52 4.73
C ASP A 122 -9.36 -10.37 4.11
N TYR A 123 -9.78 -9.93 2.92
CA TYR A 123 -9.16 -8.81 2.23
C TYR A 123 -9.30 -7.52 3.04
N SER A 124 -8.18 -6.84 3.28
CA SER A 124 -8.13 -5.71 4.22
C SER A 124 -7.17 -4.61 3.79
N LEU A 125 -7.06 -3.56 4.60
CA LEU A 125 -6.01 -2.54 4.43
C LEU A 125 -4.59 -3.12 4.45
N ALA A 126 -4.38 -4.27 5.11
CA ALA A 126 -3.10 -4.98 5.10
C ALA A 126 -2.72 -5.43 3.68
N ASP A 127 -3.69 -5.82 2.85
CA ASP A 127 -3.44 -6.23 1.48
C ASP A 127 -3.34 -5.00 0.55
N ILE A 128 -4.25 -4.04 0.73
CA ILE A 128 -4.33 -2.83 -0.11
C ILE A 128 -3.01 -2.05 -0.12
N THR A 129 -2.33 -1.95 1.03
CA THR A 129 -1.09 -1.17 1.14
C THR A 129 0.04 -1.69 0.23
N PHE A 130 0.03 -2.98 -0.14
CA PHE A 130 1.07 -3.57 -0.99
C PHE A 130 0.75 -3.49 -2.48
N ILE A 131 -0.49 -3.19 -2.87
CA ILE A 131 -0.92 -3.18 -4.27
C ILE A 131 -0.02 -2.28 -5.14
N PRO A 132 0.26 -1.01 -4.75
CA PRO A 132 1.09 -0.13 -5.59
C PRO A 132 2.54 -0.62 -5.72
N PHE A 133 3.05 -1.32 -4.70
CA PHE A 133 4.38 -1.93 -4.75
C PHE A 133 4.39 -3.12 -5.70
N TYR A 134 3.43 -4.04 -5.55
CA TYR A 134 3.36 -5.23 -6.39
C TYR A 134 3.19 -4.86 -7.86
N THR A 135 2.33 -3.89 -8.18
CA THR A 135 2.08 -3.46 -9.56
C THR A 135 3.29 -2.78 -10.20
N ARG A 136 4.14 -2.14 -9.40
CA ARG A 136 5.33 -1.40 -9.86
C ARG A 136 6.64 -2.11 -9.54
N ARG A 137 6.60 -3.38 -9.13
CA ARG A 137 7.78 -4.15 -8.65
C ARG A 137 8.97 -4.09 -9.61
N GLU A 138 8.72 -4.13 -10.92
CA GLU A 138 9.76 -4.03 -11.96
C GLU A 138 10.49 -2.67 -11.93
N ARG A 139 9.77 -1.56 -11.67
CA ARG A 139 10.38 -0.23 -11.49
C ARG A 139 11.31 -0.19 -10.28
N TYR A 140 11.06 -1.02 -9.28
CA TYR A 140 11.90 -1.16 -8.10
C TYR A 140 13.01 -2.21 -8.27
N GLY A 141 13.16 -2.82 -9.46
CA GLY A 141 14.13 -3.90 -9.68
C GLY A 141 13.83 -5.17 -8.86
N VAL A 142 12.58 -5.34 -8.43
CA VAL A 142 12.18 -6.48 -7.59
C VAL A 142 11.48 -7.53 -8.44
N THR A 143 12.04 -8.74 -8.45
CA THR A 143 11.44 -9.93 -9.06
C THR A 143 10.66 -10.71 -8.02
N ILE A 144 9.41 -11.04 -8.34
CA ILE A 144 8.57 -11.97 -7.57
C ILE A 144 8.23 -13.13 -8.50
N ASP A 145 8.95 -14.24 -8.35
CA ASP A 145 8.85 -15.44 -9.17
C ASP A 145 8.49 -16.66 -8.30
N ASP A 146 8.78 -17.87 -8.79
CA ASP A 146 8.45 -19.12 -8.10
C ASP A 146 9.30 -19.36 -6.83
N SER A 147 10.28 -18.50 -6.53
CA SER A 147 10.94 -18.46 -5.21
C SER A 147 10.06 -17.86 -4.10
N PHE A 148 8.98 -17.15 -4.47
CA PHE A 148 7.98 -16.60 -3.55
C PHE A 148 6.56 -16.99 -3.98
N PRO A 149 6.22 -18.28 -3.97
CA PRO A 149 4.98 -18.78 -4.57
C PRO A 149 3.72 -18.20 -3.91
N ASN A 150 3.75 -17.95 -2.60
CA ASN A 150 2.60 -17.40 -1.88
C ASN A 150 2.44 -15.91 -2.16
N VAL A 151 3.53 -15.15 -2.21
CA VAL A 151 3.51 -13.71 -2.58
C VAL A 151 3.06 -13.54 -4.02
N LYS A 152 3.57 -14.36 -4.94
CA LYS A 152 3.20 -14.34 -6.37
C LYS A 152 1.69 -14.56 -6.55
N ARG A 153 1.16 -15.67 -6.02
CA ARG A 153 -0.28 -15.98 -6.04
C ARG A 153 -1.10 -14.86 -5.41
N TRP A 154 -0.69 -14.37 -4.24
CA TRP A 154 -1.40 -13.33 -3.53
C TRP A 154 -1.44 -12.02 -4.33
N GLY A 155 -0.30 -11.55 -4.84
CA GLY A 155 -0.24 -10.33 -5.63
C GLY A 155 -1.03 -10.42 -6.94
N GLU A 156 -0.99 -11.56 -7.63
CA GLU A 156 -1.86 -11.85 -8.79
C GLU A 156 -3.35 -11.77 -8.40
N THR A 157 -3.72 -12.32 -7.24
CA THR A 157 -5.08 -12.22 -6.69
C THR A 157 -5.46 -10.76 -6.42
N LEU A 158 -4.54 -9.94 -5.93
CA LEU A 158 -4.81 -8.53 -5.63
C LEU A 158 -5.06 -7.71 -6.89
N ILE A 159 -4.19 -7.84 -7.90
CA ILE A 159 -4.30 -7.04 -9.14
C ILE A 159 -5.49 -7.46 -10.00
N ALA A 160 -5.96 -8.71 -9.88
CA ALA A 160 -7.15 -9.20 -10.56
C ALA A 160 -8.47 -8.68 -9.95
N ARG A 161 -8.43 -8.00 -8.79
CA ARG A 161 -9.65 -7.44 -8.19
C ARG A 161 -10.22 -6.32 -9.06
N PRO A 162 -11.54 -6.29 -9.33
CA PRO A 162 -12.14 -5.26 -10.17
C PRO A 162 -11.85 -3.83 -9.72
N ALA A 163 -11.91 -3.56 -8.41
CA ALA A 163 -11.63 -2.24 -7.85
C ALA A 163 -10.16 -1.82 -7.96
N VAL A 164 -9.25 -2.77 -8.19
CA VAL A 164 -7.82 -2.51 -8.40
C VAL A 164 -7.55 -2.32 -9.88
N ALA A 165 -8.09 -3.20 -10.74
CA ALA A 165 -7.89 -3.15 -12.18
C ALA A 165 -8.27 -1.80 -12.82
N VAL A 166 -9.28 -1.12 -12.28
CA VAL A 166 -9.68 0.23 -12.73
C VAL A 166 -8.76 1.36 -12.29
N THR A 167 -7.72 1.05 -11.50
CA THR A 167 -6.75 2.01 -10.95
C THR A 167 -5.32 1.80 -11.44
N LEU A 168 -5.09 0.73 -12.22
CA LEU A 168 -3.80 0.40 -12.83
C LEU A 168 -3.65 1.11 -14.17
#